data_AF-A0A2E4J3S4-F1
#
_entry.id   AF-A0A2E4J3S4-F1
#
_cell.length_a   1.000
_cell.length_b   1.000
_cell.length_c   1.000
_cell.angle_alpha   90.00
_cell.angle_beta   90.00
_cell.angle_gamma   90.00
#
_symmetry.space_group_name_H-M   'P 1'
#
loop_
_entity.id
_entity.type
_entity.pdbx_description
1 polymer ?
#
loop_
_entity_poly.entity_id
_entity_poly.type
_entity_poly.pdbx_seq_one_letter_code
_entity_poly.pdbx_strand_id
1 'polypeptide(L)'
;MDSGGSVTLIFYKIPAAWYKEPFLNIVAAAFQNSNFTHVELAIGSSPGASGEMTNVARIFNDDVGVELVNRTGRNPQVCASKIRSSHMVPINPTNSCLCVSQYCYLQLGCTQESELVMLRYARSCVGKPFSNSAMFRSILWPRTTDNKSFFCAELVAAILQKGGLLSSSSNPGAATPEVLMQMYSTRAAATANPWILRDVRAVNQLTTQSLSTNSSTPLGCVGDEHTHAERNVLLIKKALEDARGAKKVGALHVVAGRRVNSVPMSATGVTLSLNSLDMRKPLSNPN
;
A
#
# COMPACT_ATOMS: atom_id res chain seq x y z
N MET A 1 -8.87 -8.23 23.63
CA MET A 1 -7.88 -8.01 22.55
C MET A 1 -8.46 -6.95 21.65
N ASP A 2 -7.88 -5.77 21.61
CA ASP A 2 -8.37 -4.71 20.73
C ASP A 2 -8.12 -5.14 19.29
N SER A 3 -9.15 -5.10 18.44
CA SER A 3 -8.97 -5.38 17.03
C SER A 3 -8.01 -4.35 16.44
N GLY A 4 -6.96 -4.81 15.77
CA GLY A 4 -6.03 -3.92 15.07
C GLY A 4 -6.72 -3.26 13.88
N GLY A 5 -6.52 -1.96 13.70
CA GLY A 5 -6.94 -1.19 12.53
C GLY A 5 -5.75 -0.85 11.62
N SER A 6 -6.03 -0.33 10.43
CA SER A 6 -4.97 0.19 9.56
C SER A 6 -5.45 1.30 8.65
N VAL A 7 -4.54 2.23 8.35
CA VAL A 7 -4.73 3.24 7.31
C VAL A 7 -3.65 3.13 6.25
N THR A 8 -3.96 3.52 5.02
CA THR A 8 -2.98 3.53 3.93
C THR A 8 -2.87 4.93 3.34
N LEU A 9 -1.67 5.51 3.41
CA LEU A 9 -1.35 6.75 2.71
C LEU A 9 -0.98 6.41 1.26
N ILE A 10 -1.56 7.16 0.31
CA ILE A 10 -1.37 6.95 -1.12
C ILE A 10 -0.77 8.22 -1.70
N PHE A 11 0.51 8.18 -2.04
CA PHE A 11 1.24 9.33 -2.55
C PHE A 11 1.36 9.26 -4.07
N TYR A 12 1.07 10.37 -4.73
CA TYR A 12 1.13 10.51 -6.18
C TYR A 12 2.49 11.09 -6.53
N LYS A 13 3.27 10.35 -7.32
CA LYS A 13 4.57 10.82 -7.81
C LYS A 13 4.39 11.79 -8.96
N ILE A 14 5.29 12.76 -9.09
CA ILE A 14 5.37 13.58 -10.30
C ILE A 14 5.59 12.64 -11.50
N PRO A 15 4.69 12.63 -12.50
CA PRO A 15 4.88 11.80 -13.68
C PRO A 15 6.04 12.34 -14.54
N ALA A 16 6.64 11.48 -15.37
CA ALA A 16 7.65 11.94 -16.34
C ALA A 16 7.10 13.04 -17.29
N ALA A 17 5.80 12.96 -17.61
CA ALA A 17 5.07 14.01 -18.32
C ALA A 17 4.51 15.07 -17.35
N TRP A 18 5.40 15.67 -16.54
CA TRP A 18 5.05 16.63 -15.50
C TRP A 18 4.22 17.81 -16.01
N TYR A 19 4.41 18.22 -17.26
CA TYR A 19 3.69 19.33 -17.91
C TYR A 19 2.18 19.11 -18.05
N LYS A 20 1.67 17.89 -17.81
CA LYS A 20 0.23 17.60 -17.80
C LYS A 20 -0.42 17.79 -16.42
N GLU A 21 0.38 17.95 -15.37
CA GLU A 21 -0.13 18.21 -14.02
C GLU A 21 -0.63 19.66 -13.91
N PRO A 22 -1.64 19.93 -13.06
CA PRO A 22 -2.05 21.30 -12.76
C PRO A 22 -0.84 22.12 -12.29
N PHE A 23 -0.67 23.32 -12.87
CA PHE A 23 0.48 24.19 -12.62
C PHE A 23 0.82 24.35 -11.14
N LEU A 24 -0.20 24.55 -10.30
CA LEU A 24 -0.05 24.73 -8.85
C LEU A 24 0.56 23.51 -8.15
N ASN A 25 0.29 22.28 -8.61
CA ASN A 25 0.85 21.07 -8.03
C ASN A 25 2.35 20.96 -8.33
N ILE A 26 2.76 21.32 -9.55
CA ILE A 26 4.17 21.31 -9.98
C ILE A 26 4.96 22.35 -9.18
N VAL A 27 4.41 23.56 -9.07
CA VAL A 27 5.01 24.65 -8.30
C VAL A 27 5.17 24.23 -6.85
N ALA A 28 4.11 23.69 -6.22
CA ALA A 28 4.18 23.23 -4.84
C ALA A 28 5.25 22.16 -4.63
N ALA A 29 5.32 21.17 -5.53
CA ALA A 29 6.32 20.12 -5.46
C ALA A 29 7.75 20.66 -5.66
N ALA A 30 7.96 21.59 -6.59
CA ALA A 30 9.26 22.22 -6.83
C ALA A 30 9.75 23.03 -5.63
N PHE A 31 8.88 23.86 -5.02
CA PHE A 31 9.23 24.62 -3.81
C PHE A 31 9.54 23.72 -2.61
N GLN A 32 8.90 22.55 -2.54
CA GLN A 32 9.13 21.57 -1.47
C GLN A 32 10.29 20.61 -1.79
N ASN A 33 10.90 20.72 -2.97
CA ASN A 33 11.82 19.73 -3.52
C ASN A 33 11.28 18.29 -3.38
N SER A 34 9.96 18.14 -3.60
CA SER A 34 9.25 16.88 -3.39
C SER A 34 9.13 16.09 -4.66
N ASN A 35 9.17 14.76 -4.53
CA ASN A 35 8.83 13.85 -5.62
C ASN A 35 7.32 13.59 -5.72
N PHE A 36 6.51 14.21 -4.87
CA PHE A 36 5.07 13.94 -4.73
C PHE A 36 4.22 15.19 -4.96
N THR A 37 3.15 15.05 -5.74
CA THR A 37 2.20 16.14 -6.04
C THR A 37 0.96 16.09 -5.17
N HIS A 38 0.60 14.90 -4.68
CA HIS A 38 -0.67 14.67 -4.01
C HIS A 38 -0.59 13.51 -3.02
N VAL A 39 -1.47 13.52 -2.02
CA VAL A 39 -1.62 12.43 -1.05
C VAL A 39 -3.10 12.21 -0.72
N GLU A 40 -3.50 10.94 -0.67
CA GLU A 40 -4.81 10.48 -0.21
C GLU A 40 -4.64 9.57 1.02
N LEU A 41 -5.74 9.34 1.75
CA LEU A 41 -5.75 8.45 2.91
C LEU A 41 -6.90 7.44 2.82
N ALA A 42 -6.59 6.16 2.65
CA ALA A 42 -7.56 5.09 2.82
C ALA A 42 -7.70 4.71 4.30
N ILE A 43 -8.92 4.70 4.81
CA ILE A 43 -9.24 4.39 6.21
C ILE A 43 -9.97 3.05 6.28
N GLY A 44 -9.39 2.07 6.96
CA GLY A 44 -9.96 0.75 7.09
C GLY A 44 -9.04 -0.36 6.59
N SER A 45 -9.02 -1.49 7.31
CA SER A 45 -8.37 -2.71 6.86
C SER A 45 -9.23 -3.54 5.89
N SER A 46 -10.55 -3.33 5.92
CA SER A 46 -11.52 -4.17 5.20
C SER A 46 -11.41 -4.00 3.68
N PRO A 47 -11.25 -5.09 2.92
CA PRO A 47 -11.39 -5.04 1.47
C PRO A 47 -12.81 -4.61 1.10
N GLY A 48 -12.93 -3.66 0.18
CA GLY A 48 -14.17 -3.41 -0.53
C GLY A 48 -14.47 -4.53 -1.52
N ALA A 49 -15.57 -4.38 -2.27
CA ALA A 49 -15.88 -5.26 -3.37
C ALA A 49 -14.68 -5.37 -4.33
N SER A 50 -14.40 -6.57 -4.83
CA SER A 50 -13.30 -6.81 -5.79
C SER A 50 -11.91 -6.37 -5.31
N GLY A 51 -11.69 -6.29 -3.99
CA GLY A 51 -10.40 -5.92 -3.40
C GLY A 51 -10.12 -4.42 -3.36
N GLU A 52 -11.14 -3.58 -3.57
CA GLU A 52 -11.03 -2.13 -3.44
C GLU A 52 -10.56 -1.69 -2.05
N MET A 53 -9.94 -0.52 -1.98
CA MET A 53 -9.80 0.26 -0.76
C MET A 53 -11.09 1.06 -0.59
N THR A 54 -11.69 0.98 0.60
CA THR A 54 -12.89 1.75 0.94
C THR A 54 -12.49 2.99 1.74
N ASN A 55 -13.39 3.97 1.80
CA ASN A 55 -13.21 5.21 2.57
C ASN A 55 -11.88 5.92 2.26
N VAL A 56 -11.53 6.04 0.98
CA VAL A 56 -10.38 6.83 0.55
C VAL A 56 -10.76 8.30 0.62
N ALA A 57 -10.24 8.97 1.65
CA ALA A 57 -10.34 10.41 1.83
C ALA A 57 -9.40 11.11 0.86
N ARG A 58 -9.97 11.97 0.01
CA ARG A 58 -9.25 12.74 -1.01
C ARG A 58 -9.86 14.11 -1.19
N ILE A 59 -9.09 15.02 -1.77
CA ILE A 59 -9.56 16.34 -2.15
C ILE A 59 -8.74 16.86 -3.32
N PHE A 60 -9.37 17.08 -4.47
CA PHE A 60 -8.73 17.66 -5.64
C PHE A 60 -9.07 19.14 -5.78
N ASN A 61 -8.34 19.84 -6.64
CA ASN A 61 -8.67 21.22 -7.03
C ASN A 61 -9.80 21.21 -8.07
N ASP A 62 -10.97 20.77 -7.63
CA ASP A 62 -12.23 20.74 -8.39
C ASP A 62 -13.39 21.27 -7.52
N ASP A 63 -14.58 21.37 -8.12
CA ASP A 63 -15.78 21.89 -7.44
C ASP A 63 -16.42 20.88 -6.47
N VAL A 64 -15.86 19.66 -6.34
CA VAL A 64 -16.44 18.60 -5.52
C VAL A 64 -15.99 18.71 -4.07
N GLY A 65 -14.73 19.14 -3.86
CA GLY A 65 -14.15 19.26 -2.53
C GLY A 65 -13.76 17.90 -1.92
N VAL A 66 -13.87 17.78 -0.59
CA VAL A 66 -13.50 16.53 0.10
C VAL A 66 -14.49 15.43 -0.22
N GLU A 67 -13.97 14.26 -0.58
CA GLU A 67 -14.77 13.06 -0.83
C GLU A 67 -14.27 11.86 -0.03
N LEU A 68 -15.18 10.90 0.20
CA LEU A 68 -14.85 9.54 0.60
C LEU A 68 -15.29 8.60 -0.52
N VAL A 69 -14.33 7.99 -1.20
CA VAL A 69 -14.60 7.11 -2.34
C VAL A 69 -14.05 5.71 -2.13
N ASN A 70 -14.58 4.77 -2.89
CA ASN A 70 -13.95 3.46 -3.06
C ASN A 70 -12.99 3.55 -4.26
N ARG A 71 -11.78 3.00 -4.11
CA ARG A 71 -10.82 2.92 -5.20
C ARG A 71 -10.26 1.53 -5.32
N THR A 72 -10.23 1.03 -6.55
CA THR A 72 -9.29 -0.05 -6.87
C THR A 72 -7.90 0.57 -6.76
N GLY A 73 -6.98 -0.02 -5.99
CA GLY A 73 -5.56 0.40 -5.98
C GLY A 73 -4.87 0.22 -7.33
N ARG A 74 -5.61 -0.09 -8.39
CA ARG A 74 -5.13 -0.25 -9.75
C ARG A 74 -4.92 1.13 -10.33
N ASN A 75 -3.71 1.37 -10.83
CA ASN A 75 -3.45 2.58 -11.58
C ASN A 75 -4.39 2.62 -12.81
N PRO A 76 -5.29 3.62 -12.94
CA PRO A 76 -6.21 3.69 -14.08
C PRO A 76 -5.47 3.71 -15.42
N GLN A 77 -4.19 4.12 -15.44
CA GLN A 77 -3.39 4.22 -16.65
C GLN A 77 -2.79 2.89 -17.13
N VAL A 78 -2.76 1.84 -16.30
CA VAL A 78 -2.06 0.59 -16.66
C VAL A 78 -2.96 -0.41 -17.40
N CYS A 79 -4.29 -0.26 -17.34
CA CYS A 79 -5.20 -1.19 -18.02
C CYS A 79 -5.64 -0.74 -19.44
N ALA A 80 -5.32 0.48 -19.87
CA ALA A 80 -5.85 1.05 -21.12
C ALA A 80 -4.85 1.15 -22.27
N SER A 81 -3.62 0.61 -22.15
CA SER A 81 -2.77 0.37 -23.32
C SER A 81 -3.34 -0.80 -24.11
N LYS A 82 -4.42 -0.49 -24.82
CA LYS A 82 -4.95 -1.08 -26.05
C LYS A 82 -3.88 -1.96 -26.71
N ILE A 83 -3.91 -3.26 -26.44
CA ILE A 83 -3.28 -4.25 -27.31
C ILE A 83 -4.10 -4.20 -28.60
N ARG A 84 -3.82 -3.22 -29.48
CA ARG A 84 -4.27 -3.27 -30.87
C ARG A 84 -3.42 -4.34 -31.54
N SER A 85 -3.89 -5.58 -31.40
CA SER A 85 -3.49 -6.69 -32.23
C SER A 85 -3.94 -6.41 -33.66
N SER A 86 -2.99 -6.00 -34.50
CA SER A 86 -3.07 -6.20 -35.95
C SER A 86 -1.73 -5.87 -36.63
N HIS A 87 -0.62 -6.40 -36.10
CA HIS A 87 0.59 -6.75 -36.86
C HIS A 87 1.59 -7.44 -35.91
N MET A 88 1.80 -8.73 -36.09
CA MET A 88 2.85 -9.48 -35.40
C MET A 88 4.21 -9.05 -35.95
N VAL A 89 4.79 -8.01 -35.36
CA VAL A 89 6.24 -7.80 -35.42
C VAL A 89 6.86 -8.52 -34.22
N PRO A 90 7.92 -9.34 -34.40
CA PRO A 90 8.59 -9.98 -33.27
C PRO A 90 9.15 -8.92 -32.33
N ILE A 91 8.55 -8.81 -31.15
CA ILE A 91 8.93 -7.86 -30.11
C ILE A 91 10.20 -8.40 -29.44
N ASN A 92 11.28 -7.62 -29.51
CA ASN A 92 12.53 -7.89 -28.81
C ASN A 92 12.29 -7.87 -27.28
N PRO A 93 12.49 -9.00 -26.56
CA PRO A 93 12.05 -9.16 -25.16
C PRO A 93 12.85 -8.37 -24.10
N THR A 94 13.79 -7.50 -24.51
CA THR A 94 14.66 -6.76 -23.59
C THR A 94 14.15 -5.39 -23.19
N ASN A 95 13.14 -4.83 -23.87
CA ASN A 95 12.47 -3.59 -23.44
C ASN A 95 11.31 -3.90 -22.50
N SER A 96 11.66 -4.35 -21.29
CA SER A 96 10.70 -4.37 -20.19
C SER A 96 10.31 -2.92 -19.90
N CYS A 97 9.07 -2.58 -20.26
CA CYS A 97 8.45 -1.32 -19.92
C CYS A 97 8.50 -1.20 -18.39
N LEU A 98 9.49 -0.46 -17.88
CA LEU A 98 9.58 -0.05 -16.48
C LEU A 98 8.44 0.93 -16.24
N CYS A 99 7.23 0.39 -16.09
CA CYS A 99 6.06 1.14 -15.67
C CYS A 99 6.34 1.60 -14.24
N VAL A 100 6.99 2.77 -14.10
CA VAL A 100 7.22 3.39 -12.80
C VAL A 100 5.85 3.57 -12.16
N SER A 101 5.61 2.88 -11.05
CA SER A 101 4.35 3.02 -10.30
C SER A 101 4.17 4.50 -9.95
N GLN A 102 3.12 5.11 -10.51
CA GLN A 102 2.73 6.50 -10.21
C GLN A 102 2.37 6.71 -8.74
N TYR A 103 2.16 5.62 -8.00
CA TYR A 103 1.77 5.64 -6.60
C TYR A 103 2.84 5.03 -5.70
N CYS A 104 3.05 5.65 -4.54
CA CYS A 104 3.72 5.05 -3.39
C CYS A 104 2.67 4.82 -2.29
N TYR A 105 2.69 3.64 -1.67
CA TYR A 105 1.74 3.27 -0.63
C TYR A 105 2.48 3.07 0.68
N LEU A 106 2.01 3.69 1.76
CA LEU A 106 2.49 3.44 3.13
C LEU A 106 1.31 2.96 3.99
N GLN A 107 1.40 1.74 4.51
CA GLN A 107 0.39 1.21 5.44
C GLN A 107 0.83 1.44 6.88
N LEU A 108 -0.03 2.06 7.69
CA LEU A 108 0.18 2.32 9.11
C LEU A 108 -0.78 1.47 9.93
N GLY A 109 -0.24 0.82 10.97
CA GLY A 109 -1.06 0.17 12.00
C GLY A 109 -1.65 1.19 12.96
N CYS A 110 -2.89 0.97 13.40
CA CYS A 110 -3.55 1.77 14.45
C CYS A 110 -4.51 0.89 15.25
N THR A 111 -5.13 1.45 16.30
CA THR A 111 -6.23 0.77 16.98
C THR A 111 -7.52 0.90 16.16
N GLN A 112 -8.46 -0.03 16.32
CA GLN A 112 -9.78 0.10 15.69
C GLN A 112 -10.53 1.38 16.14
N GLU A 113 -10.33 1.82 17.38
CA GLU A 113 -10.89 3.08 17.87
C GLU A 113 -10.33 4.29 17.09
N SER A 114 -9.00 4.36 16.92
CA SER A 114 -8.36 5.40 16.09
C SER A 114 -8.90 5.39 14.67
N GLU A 115 -9.09 4.22 14.06
CA GLU A 115 -9.68 4.07 12.73
C GLU A 115 -11.09 4.65 12.66
N LEU A 116 -11.96 4.34 13.63
CA LEU A 116 -13.32 4.85 13.70
C LEU A 116 -13.36 6.37 13.91
N VAL A 117 -12.49 6.91 14.76
CA VAL A 117 -12.38 8.36 14.98
C VAL A 117 -11.92 9.08 13.71
N MET A 118 -10.90 8.55 13.03
CA MET A 118 -10.45 9.06 11.73
C MET A 118 -11.58 9.05 10.70
N LEU A 119 -12.31 7.94 10.60
CA LEU A 119 -13.41 7.80 9.64
C LEU A 119 -14.56 8.76 9.93
N ARG A 120 -14.95 8.93 11.20
CA ARG A 120 -15.99 9.89 11.61
C ARG A 120 -15.56 11.32 11.27
N TYR A 121 -14.30 11.67 11.53
CA TYR A 121 -13.77 12.99 11.19
C TYR A 121 -13.71 13.21 9.67
N ALA A 122 -13.23 12.23 8.90
CA ALA A 122 -13.20 12.31 7.44
C ALA A 122 -14.60 12.51 6.85
N ARG A 123 -15.62 11.79 7.36
CA ARG A 123 -17.03 12.00 6.98
C ARG A 123 -17.52 13.42 7.26
N SER A 124 -17.14 14.00 8.40
CA SER A 124 -17.47 15.40 8.73
C SER A 124 -16.78 16.43 7.85
N CYS A 125 -15.76 16.02 7.08
CA CYS A 125 -15.06 16.88 6.15
C CYS A 125 -15.64 16.84 4.73
N VAL A 126 -16.44 15.82 4.37
CA VAL A 126 -17.01 15.66 3.02
C VAL A 126 -17.75 16.92 2.57
N GLY A 127 -17.51 17.35 1.33
CA GLY A 127 -18.08 18.55 0.73
C GLY A 127 -17.38 19.86 1.08
N LYS A 128 -16.35 19.85 1.94
CA LYS A 128 -15.55 21.06 2.19
C LYS A 128 -14.66 21.38 0.99
N PRO A 129 -14.54 22.64 0.58
CA PRO A 129 -13.85 23.02 -0.65
C PRO A 129 -12.33 22.88 -0.57
N PHE A 130 -11.71 22.74 -1.73
CA PHE A 130 -10.27 22.83 -1.89
C PHE A 130 -9.78 24.27 -1.73
N SER A 131 -8.65 24.46 -1.06
CA SER A 131 -8.08 25.78 -0.78
C SER A 131 -6.75 26.00 -1.49
N ASN A 132 -6.82 26.63 -2.66
CA ASN A 132 -5.63 27.03 -3.42
C ASN A 132 -4.73 27.98 -2.62
N SER A 133 -5.33 28.93 -1.91
CA SER A 133 -4.58 29.89 -1.08
C SER A 133 -3.93 29.22 0.13
N ALA A 134 -4.58 28.23 0.75
CA ALA A 134 -3.97 27.44 1.82
C ALA A 134 -2.79 26.61 1.33
N MET A 135 -2.92 25.99 0.16
CA MET A 135 -1.84 25.21 -0.44
C MET A 135 -0.62 26.07 -0.74
N PHE A 136 -0.82 27.27 -1.31
CA PHE A 136 0.28 28.19 -1.54
C PHE A 136 0.90 28.68 -0.22
N ARG A 137 0.06 28.97 0.78
CA ARG A 137 0.51 29.42 2.10
C ARG A 137 1.26 28.34 2.87
N SER A 138 0.94 27.06 2.75
CA SER A 138 1.66 26.01 3.49
C SER A 138 3.16 25.96 3.16
N ILE A 139 3.56 26.52 2.00
CA ILE A 139 4.95 26.62 1.57
C ILE A 139 5.65 27.84 2.20
N LEU A 140 5.00 29.01 2.18
CA LEU A 140 5.64 30.29 2.57
C LEU A 140 5.31 30.72 4.00
N TRP A 141 4.13 30.37 4.50
CA TRP A 141 3.60 30.80 5.80
C TRP A 141 2.63 29.75 6.36
N PRO A 142 3.11 28.79 7.17
CA PRO A 142 2.29 27.72 7.70
C PRO A 142 1.01 28.24 8.34
N ARG A 143 -0.14 27.91 7.74
CA ARG A 143 -1.44 28.33 8.29
C ARG A 143 -1.84 27.39 9.42
N THR A 144 -2.68 27.86 10.34
CA THR A 144 -3.42 26.96 11.22
C THR A 144 -4.65 26.42 10.48
N THR A 145 -4.94 25.12 10.62
CA THR A 145 -6.13 24.51 10.02
C THR A 145 -7.41 25.13 10.59
N ASP A 146 -8.25 25.64 9.70
CA ASP A 146 -9.52 26.30 10.05
C ASP A 146 -10.73 25.36 9.97
N ASN A 147 -10.54 24.13 9.52
CA ASN A 147 -11.57 23.12 9.26
C ASN A 147 -12.68 23.56 8.28
N LYS A 148 -12.49 24.67 7.55
CA LYS A 148 -13.46 25.19 6.57
C LYS A 148 -13.10 24.78 5.15
N SER A 149 -11.81 24.70 4.86
CA SER A 149 -11.28 24.28 3.57
C SER A 149 -9.99 23.51 3.78
N PHE A 150 -9.60 22.69 2.81
CA PHE A 150 -8.42 21.85 2.93
C PHE A 150 -7.62 21.85 1.63
N PHE A 151 -6.36 21.46 1.71
CA PHE A 151 -5.64 20.89 0.58
C PHE A 151 -5.23 19.44 0.93
N CYS A 152 -4.70 18.70 -0.04
CA CYS A 152 -4.52 17.25 0.08
C CYS A 152 -3.75 16.82 1.35
N ALA A 153 -2.55 17.34 1.57
CA ALA A 153 -1.74 16.97 2.73
C ALA A 153 -2.30 17.48 4.05
N GLU A 154 -2.94 18.65 4.08
CA GLU A 154 -3.60 19.16 5.29
C GLU A 154 -4.77 18.28 5.72
N LEU A 155 -5.60 17.84 4.77
CA LEU A 155 -6.71 16.92 5.05
C LEU A 155 -6.18 15.62 5.68
N VAL A 156 -5.17 15.01 5.06
CA VAL A 156 -4.56 13.77 5.55
C VAL A 156 -3.96 13.97 6.94
N ALA A 157 -3.18 15.03 7.14
CA ALA A 157 -2.58 15.34 8.44
C ALA A 157 -3.63 15.59 9.54
N ALA A 158 -4.72 16.29 9.22
CA ALA A 158 -5.80 16.55 10.16
C ALA A 158 -6.53 15.26 10.55
N ILE A 159 -6.79 14.37 9.59
CA ILE A 159 -7.37 13.05 9.88
C ILE A 159 -6.42 12.24 10.77
N LEU A 160 -5.14 12.14 10.41
CA LEU A 160 -4.14 11.40 11.21
C LEU A 160 -4.00 11.97 12.63
N GLN A 161 -4.09 13.28 12.81
CA GLN A 161 -4.09 13.92 14.13
C GLN A 161 -5.30 13.50 14.96
N LYS A 162 -6.50 13.44 14.37
CA LYS A 162 -7.70 12.97 15.07
C LYS A 162 -7.62 11.48 15.45
N GLY A 163 -6.92 10.68 14.64
CA GLY A 163 -6.64 9.28 14.94
C GLY A 163 -5.52 9.04 15.96
N GLY A 164 -4.84 10.09 16.44
CA GLY A 164 -3.67 9.97 17.30
C GLY A 164 -2.42 9.41 16.60
N LEU A 165 -2.40 9.39 15.25
CA LEU A 165 -1.23 8.99 14.46
C LEU A 165 -0.27 10.16 14.20
N LEU A 166 -0.78 11.39 14.28
CA LEU A 166 0.00 12.62 14.30
C LEU A 166 -0.16 13.31 15.67
N SER A 167 0.89 13.96 16.17
CA SER A 167 0.85 14.64 17.49
C SER A 167 -0.25 15.70 17.52
N SER A 168 -0.92 15.84 18.68
CA SER A 168 -1.93 16.88 18.91
C SER A 168 -1.35 18.30 18.82
N SER A 169 -0.04 18.46 19.04
CA SER A 169 0.68 19.73 18.88
C SER A 169 1.12 20.02 17.45
N SER A 170 1.05 19.04 16.53
CA SER A 170 1.40 19.25 15.14
C SER A 170 0.41 20.19 14.46
N ASN A 171 0.88 20.97 13.49
CA ASN A 171 0.02 21.84 12.68
C ASN A 171 -0.31 21.16 11.34
N PRO A 172 -1.54 20.66 11.12
CA PRO A 172 -1.90 20.03 9.85
C PRO A 172 -1.82 20.98 8.66
N GLY A 173 -2.06 22.28 8.86
CA GLY A 173 -1.98 23.31 7.80
C GLY A 173 -0.56 23.56 7.28
N ALA A 174 0.47 23.02 7.96
CA ALA A 174 1.86 23.03 7.52
C ALA A 174 2.27 21.73 6.79
N ALA A 175 1.39 20.72 6.73
CA ALA A 175 1.73 19.43 6.18
C ALA A 175 1.94 19.50 4.67
N THR A 176 2.95 18.78 4.19
CA THR A 176 3.20 18.58 2.76
C THR A 176 3.26 17.09 2.45
N PRO A 177 3.01 16.66 1.20
CA PRO A 177 3.15 15.25 0.84
C PRO A 177 4.55 14.70 1.17
N GLU A 178 5.61 15.48 0.93
CA GLU A 178 6.99 15.10 1.25
C GLU A 178 7.20 14.86 2.75
N VAL A 179 6.76 15.79 3.59
CA VAL A 179 6.93 15.70 5.05
C VAL A 179 6.18 14.48 5.59
N LEU A 180 4.96 14.22 5.09
CA LEU A 180 4.21 13.03 5.47
C LEU A 180 4.91 11.75 5.03
N MET A 181 5.46 11.70 3.81
CA MET A 181 6.23 10.55 3.33
C MET A 181 7.46 10.30 4.21
N GLN A 182 8.27 11.32 4.48
CA GLN A 182 9.47 11.20 5.30
C GLN A 182 9.13 10.73 6.72
N MET A 183 8.10 11.33 7.33
CA MET A 183 7.66 11.00 8.69
C MET A 183 7.20 9.55 8.83
N TYR A 184 6.46 9.04 7.85
CA TYR A 184 5.81 7.73 7.95
C TYR A 184 6.55 6.60 7.23
N SER A 185 7.48 6.88 6.33
CA SER A 185 8.26 5.86 5.62
C SER A 185 9.00 4.91 6.57
N THR A 186 9.52 5.43 7.68
CA THR A 186 10.22 4.66 8.72
C THR A 186 9.27 3.95 9.69
N ARG A 187 7.99 4.33 9.69
CA ARG A 187 6.95 3.80 10.60
C ARG A 187 5.97 2.87 9.89
N ALA A 188 6.05 2.78 8.56
CA ALA A 188 5.14 1.99 7.77
C ALA A 188 5.34 0.49 8.05
N ALA A 189 4.23 -0.19 8.33
CA ALA A 189 4.19 -1.65 8.47
C ALA A 189 4.44 -2.35 7.12
N ALA A 190 4.00 -1.72 6.02
CA ALA A 190 4.24 -2.19 4.68
C ALA A 190 4.30 -1.03 3.68
N THR A 191 5.14 -1.17 2.66
CA THR A 191 5.29 -0.21 1.56
C THR A 191 4.88 -0.86 0.24
N ALA A 192 3.62 -1.24 0.12
CA ALA A 192 3.09 -1.88 -1.07
C ALA A 192 1.59 -1.59 -1.21
N ASN A 193 1.10 -1.73 -2.43
CA ASN A 193 -0.32 -1.64 -2.71
C ASN A 193 -1.08 -2.69 -1.87
N PRO A 194 -2.09 -2.29 -1.07
CA PRO A 194 -2.87 -3.22 -0.26
C PRO A 194 -3.48 -4.36 -1.07
N TRP A 195 -3.82 -4.12 -2.34
CA TRP A 195 -4.33 -5.15 -3.25
C TRP A 195 -3.27 -6.23 -3.52
N ILE A 196 -2.05 -5.83 -3.86
CA ILE A 196 -0.93 -6.75 -4.09
C ILE A 196 -0.58 -7.54 -2.82
N LEU A 197 -0.61 -6.88 -1.65
CA LEU A 197 -0.36 -7.54 -0.37
C LEU A 197 -1.41 -8.63 -0.06
N ARG A 198 -2.66 -8.44 -0.47
CA ARG A 198 -3.72 -9.44 -0.32
C ARG A 198 -3.47 -10.65 -1.20
N ASP A 199 -3.13 -10.44 -2.48
CA ASP A 199 -2.83 -11.54 -3.40
C ASP A 199 -1.64 -12.38 -2.90
N VAL A 200 -0.57 -11.72 -2.44
CA VAL A 200 0.60 -12.41 -1.86
C VAL A 200 0.20 -13.20 -0.61
N ARG A 201 -0.65 -12.66 0.26
CA ARG A 201 -1.15 -13.38 1.45
C ARG A 201 -2.01 -14.59 1.07
N ALA A 202 -2.90 -14.45 0.09
CA ALA A 202 -3.75 -15.55 -0.37
C ALA A 202 -2.91 -16.69 -0.96
N VAL A 203 -1.91 -16.36 -1.79
CA VAL A 203 -0.97 -17.36 -2.34
C VAL A 203 -0.20 -18.05 -1.21
N ASN A 204 0.33 -17.31 -0.25
CA ASN A 204 1.07 -17.89 0.87
C ASN A 204 0.21 -18.81 1.75
N GLN A 205 -1.07 -18.49 1.95
CA GLN A 205 -2.00 -19.34 2.69
C GLN A 205 -2.24 -20.66 1.96
N LEU A 206 -2.46 -20.63 0.65
CA LEU A 206 -2.64 -21.82 -0.18
C LEU A 206 -1.39 -22.71 -0.20
N THR A 207 -0.20 -22.11 -0.29
CA THR A 207 1.07 -22.86 -0.25
C THR A 207 1.32 -23.49 1.12
N THR A 208 0.93 -22.84 2.22
CA THR A 208 1.14 -23.40 3.57
C THR A 208 0.21 -24.57 3.83
N GLN A 209 -1.05 -24.51 3.36
CA GLN A 209 -2.01 -25.60 3.53
C GLN A 209 -1.61 -26.86 2.77
N SER A 210 -1.04 -26.74 1.56
CA SER A 210 -0.64 -27.91 0.75
C SER A 210 0.54 -28.69 1.34
N LEU A 211 1.37 -28.07 2.18
CA LEU A 211 2.50 -28.71 2.85
C LEU A 211 2.09 -29.48 4.11
N SER A 212 0.97 -29.15 4.74
CA SER A 212 0.52 -29.79 6.00
C SER A 212 -0.23 -31.12 5.84
N THR A 213 -0.63 -31.49 4.63
CA THR A 213 -1.46 -32.69 4.37
C THR A 213 -0.71 -34.02 4.25
N ASN A 214 0.60 -34.07 4.50
CA ASN A 214 1.42 -35.28 4.29
C ASN A 214 1.79 -36.06 5.57
N SER A 215 1.19 -35.78 6.72
CA SER A 215 1.52 -36.50 7.96
C SER A 215 0.27 -36.99 8.68
N SER A 216 -0.12 -38.23 8.36
CA SER A 216 -0.78 -39.24 9.21
C SER A 216 -1.97 -39.92 8.52
N THR A 217 -1.67 -40.95 7.72
CA THR A 217 -2.63 -42.04 7.51
C THR A 217 -2.31 -43.15 8.52
N PRO A 218 -3.25 -43.54 9.39
CA PRO A 218 -3.11 -44.73 10.21
C PRO A 218 -3.11 -45.98 9.34
N LEU A 219 -2.29 -46.95 9.74
CA LEU A 219 -2.22 -48.32 9.19
C LEU A 219 -3.61 -48.91 8.96
N GLY A 220 -3.87 -49.36 7.73
CA GLY A 220 -4.92 -50.33 7.46
C GLY A 220 -5.70 -50.03 6.19
N CYS A 221 -5.17 -50.49 5.05
CA CYS A 221 -5.89 -51.05 3.90
C CYS A 221 -4.90 -51.18 2.73
N VAL A 222 -4.38 -52.39 2.54
CA VAL A 222 -3.48 -52.75 1.44
C VAL A 222 -4.33 -52.83 0.16
N GLY A 223 -4.14 -51.88 -0.74
CA GLY A 223 -4.73 -51.89 -2.08
C GLY A 223 -4.58 -50.53 -2.76
N ASP A 224 -3.64 -50.44 -3.71
CA ASP A 224 -3.43 -49.34 -4.67
C ASP A 224 -2.74 -48.04 -4.18
N GLU A 225 -1.67 -48.17 -3.40
CA GLU A 225 -0.80 -47.05 -2.95
C GLU A 225 0.05 -46.39 -4.06
N HIS A 226 0.23 -47.05 -5.21
CA HIS A 226 1.22 -46.62 -6.21
C HIS A 226 0.80 -45.38 -7.01
N THR A 227 -0.51 -45.08 -7.10
CA THR A 227 -1.02 -43.98 -7.95
C THR A 227 -1.09 -42.63 -7.26
N HIS A 228 -1.11 -42.58 -5.93
CA HIS A 228 -1.26 -41.32 -5.18
C HIS A 228 0.09 -40.59 -5.00
N ALA A 229 1.17 -41.34 -4.77
CA ALA A 229 2.51 -40.79 -4.69
C ALA A 229 2.97 -40.19 -6.03
N GLU A 230 2.66 -40.86 -7.14
CA GLU A 230 2.98 -40.36 -8.49
C GLU A 230 2.23 -39.09 -8.84
N ARG A 231 0.94 -38.97 -8.46
CA ARG A 231 0.18 -37.71 -8.63
C ARG A 231 0.78 -36.55 -7.86
N ASN A 232 1.22 -36.77 -6.63
CA ASN A 232 1.84 -35.72 -5.82
C ASN A 232 3.18 -35.26 -6.41
N VAL A 233 4.01 -36.18 -6.90
CA VAL A 233 5.26 -35.85 -7.60
C VAL A 233 5.00 -35.06 -8.89
N LEU A 234 3.96 -35.43 -9.64
CA LEU A 234 3.58 -34.72 -10.87
C LEU A 234 3.09 -33.29 -10.58
N LEU A 235 2.29 -33.10 -9.52
CA LEU A 235 1.82 -31.77 -9.09
C LEU A 235 2.97 -30.88 -8.62
N ILE A 236 3.94 -31.43 -7.90
CA ILE A 236 5.13 -30.69 -7.46
C ILE A 236 6.02 -30.31 -8.65
N LYS A 237 6.25 -31.22 -9.60
CA LYS A 237 7.00 -30.92 -10.83
C LYS A 237 6.32 -29.82 -11.65
N LYS A 238 5.01 -29.90 -11.81
CA LYS A 238 4.22 -28.88 -12.53
C LYS A 238 4.29 -27.53 -11.84
N ALA A 239 4.14 -27.48 -10.52
CA ALA A 239 4.28 -26.24 -9.75
C ALA A 239 5.69 -25.62 -9.86
N LEU A 240 6.74 -26.45 -9.92
CA LEU A 240 8.12 -25.99 -10.14
C LEU A 240 8.36 -25.49 -11.57
N GLU A 241 7.76 -26.13 -12.57
CA GLU A 241 7.79 -25.65 -13.97
C GLU A 241 7.05 -24.32 -14.13
N ASP A 242 5.86 -24.21 -13.53
CA ASP A 242 5.07 -22.97 -13.52
C ASP A 242 5.82 -21.84 -12.78
N ALA A 243 6.52 -22.16 -11.68
CA ALA A 243 7.36 -21.20 -10.96
C ALA A 243 8.63 -20.80 -11.75
N ARG A 244 9.21 -21.70 -12.56
CA ARG A 244 10.32 -21.36 -13.47
C ARG A 244 9.86 -20.45 -14.61
N GLY A 245 8.60 -20.55 -15.03
CA GLY A 245 7.98 -19.64 -16.00
C GLY A 245 7.49 -18.31 -15.41
N ALA A 246 7.36 -18.22 -14.09
CA ALA A 246 6.87 -17.01 -13.42
C ALA A 246 7.91 -15.87 -13.51
N LYS A 247 7.54 -14.79 -14.20
CA LYS A 247 8.36 -13.58 -14.28
C LYS A 247 8.44 -12.88 -12.92
N LYS A 248 9.64 -12.41 -12.59
CA LYS A 248 9.89 -11.57 -11.40
C LYS A 248 9.09 -10.26 -11.51
N VAL A 249 8.01 -10.13 -10.75
CA VAL A 249 7.20 -8.90 -10.70
C VAL A 249 7.80 -7.94 -9.66
N GLY A 250 8.64 -7.03 -10.13
CA GLY A 250 9.14 -5.89 -9.34
C GLY A 250 10.21 -6.20 -8.30
N ALA A 251 10.72 -5.13 -7.67
CA ALA A 251 11.65 -5.18 -6.55
C ALA A 251 10.86 -5.23 -5.23
N LEU A 252 10.39 -6.41 -4.84
CA LEU A 252 9.90 -6.62 -3.48
C LEU A 252 11.13 -6.66 -2.55
N HIS A 253 11.46 -5.54 -1.92
CA HIS A 253 12.39 -5.52 -0.79
C HIS A 253 11.65 -6.07 0.44
N VAL A 254 11.82 -7.38 0.69
CA VAL A 254 11.51 -7.97 1.99
C VAL A 254 12.71 -7.70 2.89
N VAL A 255 12.58 -6.76 3.82
CA VAL A 255 13.61 -6.50 4.83
C VAL A 255 13.57 -7.63 5.86
N ALA A 256 14.34 -8.69 5.60
CA ALA A 256 14.56 -9.75 6.58
C ALA A 256 15.59 -9.26 7.62
N GLY A 257 15.14 -9.02 8.84
CA GLY A 257 16.03 -8.78 9.98
C GLY A 257 16.87 -10.03 10.26
N ARG A 258 18.18 -9.97 9.97
CA ARG A 258 19.13 -11.07 10.16
C ARG A 258 19.53 -11.17 11.64
N ARG A 259 19.07 -12.20 12.36
CA ARG A 259 19.78 -12.68 13.56
C ARG A 259 20.78 -13.74 13.13
N VAL A 260 22.07 -13.43 13.31
CA VAL A 260 23.17 -14.37 13.08
C VAL A 260 23.29 -15.25 14.31
N ASN A 261 23.05 -16.54 14.16
CA ASN A 261 23.71 -17.61 14.91
C ASN A 261 23.82 -18.81 13.95
N SER A 262 24.93 -19.54 14.08
CA SER A 262 25.65 -20.27 13.04
C SER A 262 25.24 -21.74 12.78
N VAL A 263 25.63 -22.23 11.58
CA VAL A 263 25.88 -23.65 11.11
C VAL A 263 24.66 -24.44 10.51
N PRO A 264 24.85 -25.41 9.57
CA PRO A 264 25.30 -25.31 8.17
C PRO A 264 24.21 -25.73 7.13
N MET A 265 24.54 -25.58 5.85
CA MET A 265 23.65 -25.71 4.68
C MET A 265 23.13 -27.13 4.40
N SER A 266 21.81 -27.26 4.19
CA SER A 266 21.20 -27.98 3.04
C SER A 266 19.68 -27.85 3.09
N ALA A 267 19.14 -26.91 2.30
CA ALA A 267 17.78 -26.83 1.75
C ALA A 267 17.55 -25.37 1.38
N THR A 268 17.35 -25.08 0.09
CA THR A 268 16.98 -23.75 -0.41
C THR A 268 15.50 -23.47 -0.09
N GLY A 269 15.16 -23.43 1.20
CA GLY A 269 13.88 -22.97 1.68
C GLY A 269 13.95 -21.47 1.93
N VAL A 270 13.22 -20.68 1.14
CA VAL A 270 12.98 -19.27 1.47
C VAL A 270 12.06 -19.25 2.69
N THR A 271 12.65 -19.19 3.88
CA THR A 271 11.91 -19.04 5.14
C THR A 271 11.55 -17.56 5.29
N LEU A 272 10.35 -17.19 4.86
CA LEU A 272 9.78 -15.88 5.18
C LEU A 272 9.30 -15.91 6.63
N SER A 273 10.14 -15.47 7.56
CA SER A 273 9.70 -15.17 8.92
C SER A 273 8.83 -13.92 8.88
N LEU A 274 7.51 -14.11 8.80
CA LEU A 274 6.56 -13.10 9.25
C LEU A 274 6.63 -13.07 10.77
N ASN A 275 7.63 -12.38 11.31
CA ASN A 275 7.55 -11.92 12.69
C ASN A 275 6.19 -11.24 12.79
N SER A 276 5.36 -11.75 13.70
CA SER A 276 4.08 -11.15 14.07
C SER A 276 4.24 -9.64 14.04
N LEU A 277 3.46 -8.98 13.18
CA LEU A 277 3.23 -7.54 13.20
C LEU A 277 2.68 -7.18 14.58
N ASP A 278 3.55 -7.08 15.57
CA ASP A 278 3.20 -6.61 16.89
C ASP A 278 3.05 -5.09 16.77
N MET A 279 1.85 -4.66 16.39
CA MET A 279 1.50 -3.25 16.15
C MET A 279 1.44 -2.42 17.45
N ARG A 280 2.08 -2.89 18.53
CA ARG A 280 2.04 -2.33 19.88
C ARG A 280 3.25 -1.45 20.22
N LYS A 281 3.76 -0.63 19.29
CA LYS A 281 4.61 0.50 19.71
C LYS A 281 3.72 1.71 20.00
N PRO A 282 3.27 1.92 21.26
CA PRO A 282 2.71 3.21 21.62
C PRO A 282 3.76 4.30 21.33
N LEU A 283 3.28 5.45 20.86
CA LEU A 283 4.08 6.66 20.76
C LEU A 283 4.61 6.96 22.16
N SER A 284 5.88 6.65 22.41
CA SER A 284 6.60 7.22 23.56
C SER A 284 6.66 8.72 23.31
N ASN A 285 5.98 9.52 24.13
CA ASN A 285 6.15 10.97 24.14
C ASN A 285 7.65 11.29 24.28
N PRO A 286 8.26 12.03 23.34
CA PRO A 286 9.52 12.68 23.64
C PRO A 286 9.21 13.82 24.61
N ASN A 287 9.56 13.62 25.88
CA ASN A 287 9.74 14.73 26.82
C ASN A 287 10.99 15.52 26.42
#